data_AF-A0A2I3RWR0-F1
#
_entry.id   AF-A0A2I3RWR0-F1
#
_cell.length_a   1.000
_cell.length_b   1.000
_cell.length_c   1.000
_cell.angle_alpha   90.00
_cell.angle_beta   90.00
_cell.angle_gamma   90.00
#
_symmetry.space_group_name_H-M   'P 1'
#
loop_
_entity.id
_entity.type
_entity.pdbx_description
1 polymer ?
#
loop_
_entity_poly.entity_id
_entity_poly.type
_entity_poly.pdbx_seq_one_letter_code
_entity_poly.pdbx_strand_id
1 'polypeptide(L)'
;MVSASGTSFFKGMLLGSISWVLITMFGQIHIRHRGQTQDHEHHHLRPPNRNDFLNTSKVILLELSKSIRVFCIIFGESEDESYWAALKETWTKHCDKAELYDTKNDNLVNIESNDRWVQMRTTYKYVFEKYGDNYNWFFLALPTTFAVIENLKYLLFTRDASQPFYLGHTVIFGDLEYVTVEGGIVLSRESMKRLNRLLDNSETCADQSVIWKLSEDKQLAICLKYAGVHAENAEDYEGRDVFNTKPIAQLIEEALSNNPQQVVEGCCSDMAITFNGLTPHKMEVMMYGLYRLRAFGHYFNDTLVFLPPVGSEND
;
A
#
# COMPACT_ATOMS: atom_id res chain seq x y z
N MET A 1 -82.13 -20.89 -7.20
CA MET A 1 -81.22 -20.59 -6.09
C MET A 1 -79.99 -21.49 -6.22
N VAL A 2 -78.99 -21.07 -6.99
CA VAL A 2 -77.63 -21.65 -6.96
C VAL A 2 -76.72 -20.43 -7.05
N SER A 3 -76.25 -19.98 -5.89
CA SER A 3 -75.62 -18.67 -5.72
C SER A 3 -74.28 -18.83 -5.00
N ALA A 4 -73.31 -18.07 -5.50
CA ALA A 4 -72.24 -17.45 -4.71
C ALA A 4 -71.00 -18.26 -4.30
N SER A 5 -70.61 -19.34 -5.01
CA SER A 5 -69.26 -19.92 -4.82
C SER A 5 -68.29 -19.70 -5.99
N GLY A 6 -68.78 -19.61 -7.24
CA GLY A 6 -67.92 -19.46 -8.41
C GLY A 6 -67.28 -18.07 -8.58
N THR A 7 -67.99 -17.00 -8.23
CA THR A 7 -67.54 -15.62 -8.47
C THR A 7 -66.36 -15.20 -7.61
N SER A 8 -66.20 -15.76 -6.41
CA SER A 8 -65.04 -15.48 -5.54
C SER A 8 -63.79 -16.26 -5.97
N PHE A 9 -63.96 -17.48 -6.48
CA PHE A 9 -62.85 -18.29 -7.01
C PHE A 9 -62.23 -17.64 -8.26
N PHE A 10 -63.06 -17.20 -9.21
CA PHE A 10 -62.57 -16.53 -10.41
C PHE A 10 -61.88 -15.19 -10.12
N LYS A 11 -62.35 -14.42 -9.11
CA LYS A 11 -61.67 -13.20 -8.66
C LYS A 11 -60.31 -13.48 -8.03
N GLY A 12 -60.19 -14.54 -7.23
CA GLY A 12 -58.91 -14.97 -6.65
C GLY A 12 -57.89 -15.43 -7.71
N MET A 13 -58.35 -16.15 -8.73
CA MET A 13 -57.50 -16.62 -9.83
C MET A 13 -57.00 -15.47 -10.74
N LEU A 14 -57.85 -14.45 -10.96
CA LEU A 14 -57.46 -13.22 -11.68
C LEU A 14 -56.44 -12.39 -10.89
N LEU A 15 -56.62 -12.23 -9.58
CA LEU A 15 -55.64 -11.52 -8.75
C LEU A 15 -54.30 -12.27 -8.63
N GLY A 16 -54.34 -13.60 -8.50
CA GLY A 16 -53.14 -14.44 -8.47
C GLY A 16 -52.35 -14.41 -9.79
N SER A 17 -53.04 -14.45 -10.93
CA SER A 17 -52.40 -14.35 -12.25
C SER A 17 -51.83 -12.97 -12.54
N ILE A 18 -52.50 -11.89 -12.12
CA ILE A 18 -51.95 -10.53 -12.23
C ILE A 18 -50.69 -10.35 -11.35
N SER A 19 -50.68 -10.87 -10.12
CA SER A 19 -49.49 -10.86 -9.27
C SER A 19 -48.35 -11.69 -9.85
N TRP A 20 -48.62 -12.85 -10.46
CA TRP A 20 -47.59 -13.70 -11.06
C TRP A 20 -47.02 -13.10 -12.36
N VAL A 21 -47.86 -12.43 -13.16
CA VAL A 21 -47.42 -11.66 -14.33
C VAL A 21 -46.60 -10.43 -13.92
N LEU A 22 -46.96 -9.74 -12.83
CA LEU A 22 -46.14 -8.64 -12.30
C LEU A 22 -44.80 -9.15 -11.74
N ILE A 23 -44.78 -10.26 -11.01
CA ILE A 23 -43.53 -10.87 -10.51
C ILE A 23 -42.64 -11.36 -11.66
N THR A 24 -43.20 -11.87 -12.76
CA THR A 24 -42.41 -12.29 -13.92
C THR A 24 -42.00 -11.11 -14.81
N MET A 25 -42.82 -10.07 -14.94
CA MET A 25 -42.45 -8.82 -15.64
C MET A 25 -41.39 -8.02 -14.86
N PHE A 26 -41.45 -7.97 -13.53
CA PHE A 26 -40.41 -7.36 -12.69
C PHE A 26 -39.22 -8.30 -12.42
N GLY A 27 -39.42 -9.61 -12.46
CA GLY A 27 -38.37 -10.63 -12.30
C GLY A 27 -37.57 -10.91 -13.58
N GLN A 28 -38.08 -10.52 -14.76
CA GLN A 28 -37.35 -10.51 -16.03
C GLN A 28 -36.82 -9.14 -16.43
N ILE A 29 -36.99 -8.10 -15.59
CA ILE A 29 -35.97 -7.06 -15.51
C ILE A 29 -34.76 -7.74 -14.89
N HIS A 30 -34.00 -8.44 -15.74
CA HIS A 30 -32.59 -8.56 -15.56
C HIS A 30 -32.12 -7.13 -15.27
N ILE A 31 -31.89 -6.85 -13.98
CA ILE A 31 -30.88 -5.91 -13.58
C ILE A 31 -29.60 -6.55 -14.12
N ARG A 32 -29.37 -6.31 -15.40
CA ARG A 32 -28.06 -6.03 -15.90
C ARG A 32 -27.63 -4.86 -15.04
N HIS A 33 -27.03 -5.16 -13.89
CA HIS A 33 -25.94 -4.37 -13.37
C HIS A 33 -24.87 -4.46 -14.47
N ARG A 34 -25.14 -3.75 -15.57
CA ARG A 34 -24.15 -2.90 -16.18
C ARG A 34 -23.71 -2.11 -14.97
N GLY A 35 -22.58 -2.49 -14.39
CA GLY A 35 -21.81 -1.51 -13.66
C GLY A 35 -21.79 -0.32 -14.61
N GLN A 36 -22.54 0.71 -14.27
CA GLN A 36 -21.91 2.00 -14.24
C GLN A 36 -20.67 1.73 -13.41
N THR A 37 -19.57 1.43 -14.10
CA THR A 37 -18.33 2.09 -13.73
C THR A 37 -18.76 3.55 -13.63
N GLN A 38 -19.08 3.99 -12.39
CA GLN A 38 -18.51 5.26 -12.01
C GLN A 38 -17.08 5.13 -12.47
N ASP A 39 -16.74 5.94 -13.47
CA ASP A 39 -15.39 6.08 -13.95
C ASP A 39 -14.64 6.69 -12.74
N HIS A 40 -14.36 5.85 -11.75
CA HIS A 40 -13.37 6.12 -10.77
C HIS A 40 -12.11 6.15 -11.61
N GLU A 41 -11.57 7.34 -11.75
CA GLU A 41 -10.34 7.58 -12.47
C GLU A 41 -9.24 6.84 -11.71
N HIS A 42 -9.08 5.55 -12.01
CA HIS A 42 -8.07 4.72 -11.36
C HIS A 42 -6.72 5.14 -11.92
N HIS A 43 -5.97 5.86 -11.10
CA HIS A 43 -4.62 6.27 -11.43
C HIS A 43 -3.68 5.09 -11.16
N HIS A 44 -3.47 4.27 -12.20
CA HIS A 44 -2.45 3.23 -12.17
C HIS A 44 -1.08 3.84 -12.49
N LEU A 45 -0.13 3.61 -11.60
CA LEU A 45 1.25 4.05 -11.74
C LEU A 45 2.09 2.91 -12.26
N ARG A 46 2.74 3.13 -13.39
CA ARG A 46 3.74 2.22 -13.93
C ARG A 46 5.14 2.70 -13.61
N PRO A 47 6.06 1.83 -13.14
CA PRO A 47 7.46 2.16 -13.07
C PRO A 47 7.98 2.40 -14.50
N PRO A 48 9.01 3.25 -14.66
CA PRO A 48 9.60 3.49 -15.97
C PRO A 48 10.06 2.19 -16.65
N ASN A 49 10.15 2.18 -17.98
CA ASN A 49 10.73 1.05 -18.69
C ASN A 49 12.24 0.98 -18.43
N ARG A 50 12.72 -0.19 -17.98
CA ARG A 50 14.14 -0.42 -17.70
C ARG A 50 15.06 -0.03 -18.87
N ASN A 51 14.66 -0.30 -20.10
CA ASN A 51 15.47 0.02 -21.29
C ASN A 51 15.57 1.53 -21.54
N ASP A 52 14.48 2.26 -21.33
CA ASP A 52 14.48 3.73 -21.45
C ASP A 52 15.39 4.35 -20.39
N PHE A 53 15.38 3.78 -19.19
CA PHE A 53 16.24 4.20 -18.10
C PHE A 53 17.72 3.89 -18.33
N LEU A 54 18.06 2.71 -18.87
CA LEU A 54 19.44 2.33 -19.20
C LEU A 54 20.07 3.24 -20.27
N ASN A 55 19.25 3.91 -21.09
CA ASN A 55 19.70 4.91 -22.06
C ASN A 55 19.99 6.29 -21.42
N THR A 56 19.61 6.50 -20.16
CA THR A 56 19.90 7.74 -19.42
C THR A 56 21.34 7.72 -18.90
N SER A 57 22.05 8.85 -18.99
CA SER A 57 23.46 8.89 -18.57
C SER A 57 23.61 8.55 -17.08
N LYS A 58 24.62 7.74 -16.72
CA LYS A 58 24.89 7.34 -15.34
C LYS A 58 25.06 8.53 -14.38
N VAL A 59 25.59 9.65 -14.85
CA VAL A 59 25.79 10.87 -14.03
C VAL A 59 24.46 11.50 -13.66
N ILE A 60 23.58 11.70 -14.65
CA ILE A 60 22.21 12.22 -14.44
C ILE A 60 21.44 11.27 -13.50
N LEU A 61 21.61 9.97 -13.69
CA LEU A 61 21.00 8.94 -12.86
C LEU A 61 21.42 9.05 -11.39
N LEU A 62 22.71 9.25 -11.12
CA LEU A 62 23.27 9.38 -9.78
C LEU A 62 22.88 10.72 -9.12
N GLU A 63 22.79 11.81 -9.88
CA GLU A 63 22.30 13.08 -9.35
C GLU A 63 20.81 13.01 -9.00
N LEU A 64 20.01 12.40 -9.87
CA LEU A 64 18.59 12.19 -9.62
C LEU A 64 18.33 11.20 -8.49
N SER A 65 19.12 10.13 -8.38
CA SER A 65 18.99 9.17 -7.26
C SER A 65 19.25 9.84 -5.91
N LYS A 66 20.21 10.78 -5.85
CA LYS A 66 20.47 11.62 -4.67
C LYS A 66 19.34 12.61 -4.39
N SER A 67 18.56 12.99 -5.40
CA SER A 67 17.43 13.89 -5.25
C SER A 67 16.17 13.22 -4.67
N ILE A 68 16.09 11.89 -4.71
CA ILE A 68 14.96 11.12 -4.17
C ILE A 68 15.31 10.64 -2.77
N ARG A 69 14.86 11.40 -1.77
CA ARG A 69 15.08 11.05 -0.36
C ARG A 69 13.85 10.40 0.25
N VAL A 70 14.01 9.16 0.70
CA VAL A 70 12.98 8.31 1.32
C VAL A 70 13.26 8.18 2.82
N PHE A 71 12.30 8.61 3.64
CA PHE A 71 12.28 8.35 5.06
C PHE A 71 11.39 7.13 5.35
N CYS A 72 11.97 6.08 5.92
CA CYS A 72 11.23 4.87 6.27
C CYS A 72 10.75 4.94 7.73
N ILE A 73 9.45 4.76 7.93
CA ILE A 73 8.78 4.73 9.22
C ILE A 73 8.27 3.31 9.42
N ILE A 74 8.92 2.56 10.31
CA ILE A 74 8.46 1.21 10.66
C ILE A 74 7.69 1.33 11.96
N PHE A 75 6.42 0.96 11.95
CA PHE A 75 5.56 1.03 13.12
C PHE A 75 5.14 -0.36 13.56
N GLY A 76 5.66 -0.84 14.68
CA GLY A 76 5.34 -2.15 15.22
C GLY A 76 4.81 -2.12 16.64
N GLU A 77 4.62 -3.30 17.18
CA GLU A 77 4.07 -3.54 18.51
C GLU A 77 5.09 -4.23 19.41
N SER A 78 4.74 -4.39 20.67
CA SER A 78 5.65 -5.04 21.61
C SER A 78 5.94 -6.51 21.30
N GLU A 79 5.05 -7.17 20.55
CA GLU A 79 5.30 -8.53 20.06
C GLU A 79 6.29 -8.59 18.88
N ASP A 80 6.54 -7.45 18.24
CA ASP A 80 7.46 -7.32 17.12
C ASP A 80 8.91 -7.07 17.55
N GLU A 81 9.21 -7.10 18.85
CA GLU A 81 10.56 -6.83 19.39
C GLU A 81 11.65 -7.68 18.70
N SER A 82 11.31 -8.92 18.35
CA SER A 82 12.21 -9.84 17.64
C SER A 82 12.61 -9.39 16.22
N TYR A 83 11.88 -8.46 15.60
CA TYR A 83 12.17 -7.92 14.27
C TYR A 83 13.18 -6.78 14.29
N TRP A 84 13.34 -6.07 15.41
CA TRP A 84 14.13 -4.84 15.49
C TRP A 84 15.60 -5.01 15.12
N ALA A 85 16.22 -6.10 15.56
CA ALA A 85 17.60 -6.39 15.20
C ALA A 85 17.75 -6.64 13.69
N ALA A 86 16.87 -7.48 13.12
CA ALA A 86 16.92 -7.81 11.70
C ALA A 86 16.61 -6.60 10.82
N LEU A 87 15.60 -5.79 11.15
CA LEU A 87 15.26 -4.61 10.38
C LEU A 87 16.44 -3.63 10.32
N LYS A 88 17.08 -3.36 11.46
CA LYS A 88 18.28 -2.48 11.53
C LYS A 88 19.44 -2.98 10.69
N GLU A 89 19.57 -4.30 10.50
CA GLU A 89 20.69 -4.91 9.77
C GLU A 89 20.38 -5.29 8.31
N THR A 90 19.14 -5.10 7.86
CA THR A 90 18.67 -5.56 6.54
C THR A 90 18.25 -4.39 5.63
N TRP A 91 17.05 -4.44 5.05
CA TRP A 91 16.63 -3.56 3.96
C TRP A 91 16.47 -2.10 4.41
N THR A 92 16.24 -1.83 5.69
CA THR A 92 16.06 -0.46 6.18
C THR A 92 17.34 0.38 6.04
N LYS A 93 18.52 -0.25 5.95
CA LYS A 93 19.79 0.42 5.63
C LYS A 93 19.81 1.07 4.25
N HIS A 94 18.92 0.64 3.35
CA HIS A 94 18.81 1.18 2.00
C HIS A 94 17.91 2.42 1.94
N CYS A 95 17.21 2.74 3.03
CA CYS A 95 16.51 4.02 3.20
C CYS A 95 17.50 5.15 3.46
N ASP A 96 17.21 6.38 3.01
CA ASP A 96 18.05 7.55 3.31
C ASP A 96 18.05 7.88 4.81
N LYS A 97 16.96 7.54 5.50
CA LYS A 97 16.87 7.38 6.95
C LYS A 97 15.73 6.43 7.27
N ALA A 98 15.90 5.63 8.33
CA ALA A 98 14.86 4.77 8.85
C ALA A 98 14.71 4.99 10.35
N GLU A 99 13.47 5.06 10.84
CA GLU A 99 13.17 5.04 12.26
C GLU A 99 12.12 3.98 12.56
N LEU A 100 12.34 3.28 13.67
CA LEU A 100 11.48 2.22 14.17
C LEU A 100 10.76 2.76 15.39
N TYR A 101 9.44 2.71 15.36
CA TYR A 101 8.55 3.15 16.43
C TYR A 101 7.78 1.95 16.95
N ASP A 102 7.64 1.87 18.26
CA ASP A 102 6.82 0.87 18.91
C ASP A 102 5.97 1.50 20.02
N THR A 103 5.02 0.72 20.52
CA THR A 103 4.02 1.18 21.50
C THR A 103 4.56 1.30 22.95
N LYS A 104 5.81 0.90 23.21
CA LYS A 104 6.42 0.77 24.55
C LYS A 104 7.78 1.49 24.72
N ASN A 105 8.42 2.00 23.66
CA ASN A 105 9.80 2.46 23.74
C ASN A 105 9.91 3.97 24.03
N ASP A 106 10.59 4.26 25.14
CA ASP A 106 10.75 5.54 25.85
C ASP A 106 11.49 6.65 25.06
N ASN A 107 12.01 6.40 23.87
CA ASN A 107 13.08 7.26 23.34
C ASN A 107 12.64 8.49 22.55
N LEU A 108 11.42 8.55 22.01
CA LEU A 108 11.04 9.69 21.15
C LEU A 108 9.61 10.20 21.34
N VAL A 109 8.67 9.34 21.75
CA VAL A 109 7.31 9.79 22.05
C VAL A 109 6.70 8.92 23.16
N ASN A 110 6.72 9.40 24.40
CA ASN A 110 5.91 8.81 25.48
C ASN A 110 4.43 9.10 25.22
N ILE A 111 3.85 8.38 24.25
CA ILE A 111 2.42 8.40 24.02
C ILE A 111 1.80 7.50 25.09
N GLU A 112 1.28 8.12 26.16
CA GLU A 112 0.41 7.48 27.14
C GLU A 112 -0.99 7.18 26.53
N SER A 113 -1.03 6.46 25.41
CA SER A 113 -2.27 5.99 24.80
C SER A 113 -2.13 4.56 24.37
N ASN A 114 -3.08 3.70 24.75
CA ASN A 114 -3.19 2.34 24.22
C ASN A 114 -3.86 2.29 22.84
N ASP A 115 -4.24 3.44 22.28
CA ASP A 115 -4.81 3.55 20.94
C ASP A 115 -3.69 3.70 19.90
N ARG A 116 -3.50 2.65 19.09
CA ARG A 116 -2.51 2.57 18.02
C ARG A 116 -2.66 3.70 17.00
N TRP A 117 -3.89 4.11 16.68
CA TRP A 117 -4.12 5.23 15.76
C TRP A 117 -3.65 6.56 16.35
N VAL A 118 -3.89 6.79 17.64
CA VAL A 118 -3.36 7.98 18.34
C VAL A 118 -1.83 7.99 18.30
N GLN A 119 -1.20 6.84 18.53
CA GLN A 119 0.26 6.73 18.48
C GLN A 119 0.81 6.99 17.07
N MET A 120 0.19 6.42 16.03
CA MET A 120 0.57 6.63 14.63
C MET A 120 0.46 8.10 14.24
N ARG A 121 -0.67 8.77 14.55
CA ARG A 121 -0.84 10.21 14.29
C ARG A 121 0.24 11.05 14.96
N THR A 122 0.53 10.77 16.23
CA THR A 122 1.56 11.50 16.98
C THR A 122 2.94 11.30 16.36
N THR A 123 3.25 10.06 15.95
CA THR A 123 4.49 9.72 15.26
C THR A 123 4.61 10.42 13.91
N TYR A 124 3.56 10.41 13.09
CA TYR A 124 3.58 11.07 11.78
C TYR A 124 3.76 12.59 11.89
N LYS A 125 3.12 13.20 12.88
CA LYS A 125 3.32 14.61 13.21
C LYS A 125 4.78 14.88 13.61
N TYR A 126 5.29 14.12 14.58
CA TYR A 126 6.69 14.22 15.03
C TYR A 126 7.69 14.09 13.88
N VAL A 127 7.55 13.06 13.05
CA VAL A 127 8.43 12.80 11.91
C VAL A 127 8.38 13.96 10.93
N PHE A 128 7.18 14.45 10.59
CA PHE A 128 7.07 15.54 9.62
C PHE A 128 7.62 16.87 10.17
N GLU A 129 7.38 17.20 11.43
CA GLU A 129 7.92 18.41 12.06
C GLU A 129 9.46 18.40 12.11
N LYS A 130 10.05 17.22 12.34
CA LYS A 130 11.52 17.09 12.45
C LYS A 130 12.22 16.91 11.10
N TYR A 131 11.58 16.21 10.16
CA TYR A 131 12.22 15.73 8.93
C TYR A 131 11.53 16.17 7.64
N GLY A 132 10.35 16.80 7.71
CA GLY A 132 9.50 17.19 6.57
C GLY A 132 10.21 17.93 5.43
N ASP A 133 11.15 18.80 5.77
CA ASP A 133 11.90 19.60 4.79
C ASP A 133 13.06 18.84 4.13
N ASN A 134 13.52 17.77 4.76
CA ASN A 134 14.72 17.03 4.35
C ASN A 134 14.43 15.83 3.44
N TYR A 135 13.19 15.35 3.38
CA TYR A 135 12.81 14.15 2.64
C TYR A 135 11.65 14.44 1.67
N ASN A 136 11.65 13.73 0.55
CA ASN A 136 10.63 13.87 -0.48
C ASN A 136 9.49 12.87 -0.30
N TRP A 137 9.79 11.72 0.29
CA TRP A 137 8.89 10.57 0.39
C TRP A 137 8.98 9.96 1.78
N PHE A 138 7.83 9.52 2.29
CA PHE A 138 7.70 8.88 3.59
C PHE A 138 7.08 7.50 3.37
N PHE A 139 7.87 6.45 3.65
CA PHE A 139 7.46 5.07 3.45
C PHE A 139 7.07 4.44 4.78
N LEU A 140 5.78 4.12 4.92
CA LEU A 140 5.20 3.45 6.07
C LEU A 140 5.23 1.93 5.81
N ALA A 141 5.80 1.17 6.74
CA ALA A 141 5.91 -0.27 6.64
C ALA A 141 5.63 -0.96 7.98
N LEU A 142 5.25 -2.24 7.90
CA LEU A 142 5.11 -3.11 9.06
C LEU A 142 6.45 -3.78 9.38
N PRO A 143 6.66 -4.27 10.62
CA PRO A 143 7.87 -4.99 10.96
C PRO A 143 8.11 -6.27 10.13
N THR A 144 7.04 -6.85 9.58
CA THR A 144 7.07 -8.05 8.73
C THR A 144 7.28 -7.75 7.24
N THR A 145 7.33 -6.46 6.86
CA THR A 145 7.56 -6.02 5.48
C THR A 145 9.04 -6.12 5.13
N PHE A 146 9.36 -6.69 3.97
CA PHE A 146 10.65 -6.55 3.30
C PHE A 146 10.49 -5.64 2.09
N ALA A 147 11.38 -4.67 1.93
CA ALA A 147 11.32 -3.72 0.82
C ALA A 147 12.62 -3.65 0.01
N VAL A 148 12.49 -3.46 -1.30
CA VAL A 148 13.59 -3.13 -2.21
C VAL A 148 13.53 -1.62 -2.48
N ILE A 149 14.26 -0.83 -1.69
CA ILE A 149 14.18 0.63 -1.71
C ILE A 149 14.64 1.21 -3.05
N GLU A 150 15.52 0.52 -3.74
CA GLU A 150 15.99 0.84 -5.07
C GLU A 150 14.84 0.81 -6.10
N ASN A 151 13.99 -0.21 -6.01
CA ASN A 151 12.80 -0.34 -6.86
C ASN A 151 11.76 0.73 -6.49
N LEU A 152 11.64 1.06 -5.20
CA LEU A 152 10.79 2.17 -4.77
C LEU A 152 11.27 3.51 -5.36
N LYS A 153 12.55 3.85 -5.17
CA LYS A 153 13.14 5.09 -5.71
C LYS A 153 13.02 5.15 -7.23
N TYR A 154 13.12 4.01 -7.90
CA TYR A 154 12.89 3.90 -9.34
C TYR A 154 11.46 4.25 -9.75
N LEU A 155 10.45 3.73 -9.04
CA LEU A 155 9.05 4.09 -9.28
C LEU A 155 8.79 5.58 -9.04
N LEU A 156 9.41 6.15 -8.01
CA LEU A 156 9.24 7.55 -7.60
C LEU A 156 9.99 8.54 -8.48
N PHE A 157 10.89 8.07 -9.35
CA PHE A 157 11.77 8.92 -10.15
C PHE A 157 11.04 9.90 -11.06
N THR A 158 9.92 9.49 -11.65
CA THR A 158 9.13 10.33 -12.56
C THR A 158 8.01 11.07 -11.83
N ARG A 159 8.08 11.18 -10.50
CA ARG A 159 6.98 11.65 -9.67
C ARG A 159 7.34 12.95 -8.96
N ASP A 160 6.34 13.82 -8.86
CA ASP A 160 6.47 15.10 -8.17
C ASP A 160 5.97 14.99 -6.74
N ALA A 161 6.92 14.95 -5.80
CA ALA A 161 6.63 14.91 -4.36
C ALA A 161 5.86 16.14 -3.83
N SER A 162 5.71 17.21 -4.63
CA SER A 162 4.86 18.36 -4.31
C SER A 162 3.38 18.17 -4.63
N GLN A 163 3.00 17.06 -5.27
CA GLN A 163 1.61 16.70 -5.53
C GLN A 163 1.02 15.87 -4.37
N PRO A 164 -0.28 16.04 -4.05
CA PRO A 164 -0.92 15.42 -2.89
C PRO A 164 -1.46 14.01 -3.20
N PHE A 165 -0.58 13.03 -3.32
CA PHE A 165 -0.95 11.63 -3.49
C PHE A 165 -0.16 10.68 -2.59
N TYR A 166 -0.64 9.45 -2.47
CA TYR A 166 0.05 8.35 -1.80
C TYR A 166 -0.15 7.06 -2.58
N LEU A 167 0.86 6.19 -2.54
CA LEU A 167 0.93 5.01 -3.39
C LEU A 167 1.25 3.74 -2.61
N GLY A 168 0.83 2.62 -3.18
CA GLY A 168 1.06 1.27 -2.69
C GLY A 168 0.06 0.31 -3.34
N HIS A 169 -0.38 -0.71 -2.61
CA HIS A 169 -1.44 -1.61 -3.05
C HIS A 169 -2.82 -1.06 -2.67
N THR A 170 -3.66 -0.71 -3.65
CA THR A 170 -5.00 -0.18 -3.40
C THR A 170 -6.01 -1.28 -3.11
N VAL A 171 -6.88 -1.03 -2.13
CA VAL A 171 -8.00 -1.88 -1.73
C VAL A 171 -9.28 -1.05 -1.71
N ILE A 172 -10.40 -1.65 -2.14
CA ILE A 172 -11.72 -1.03 -2.12
C ILE A 172 -12.52 -1.57 -0.94
N PHE A 173 -13.05 -0.68 -0.10
CA PHE A 173 -13.95 -1.00 1.01
C PHE A 173 -15.17 -0.08 1.00
N GLY A 174 -16.29 -0.56 0.47
CA GLY A 174 -17.46 0.30 0.21
C GLY A 174 -17.09 1.41 -0.77
N ASP A 175 -17.33 2.67 -0.40
CA ASP A 175 -16.98 3.86 -1.19
C ASP A 175 -15.58 4.43 -0.87
N LEU A 176 -14.78 3.70 -0.08
CA LEU A 176 -13.41 4.06 0.28
C LEU A 176 -12.41 3.20 -0.51
N GLU A 177 -11.74 3.82 -1.47
CA GLU A 177 -10.52 3.29 -2.09
C GLU A 177 -9.31 3.84 -1.34
N TYR A 178 -8.40 2.95 -0.92
CA TYR A 178 -7.25 3.33 -0.10
C TYR A 178 -6.07 2.39 -0.31
N VAL A 179 -4.86 2.87 -0.02
CA VAL A 179 -3.66 2.02 0.04
C VAL A 179 -3.61 1.30 1.38
N THR A 180 -3.49 -0.03 1.36
CA THR A 180 -3.34 -0.83 2.58
C THR A 180 -1.89 -0.83 3.08
N VAL A 181 -1.73 -0.83 4.41
CA VAL A 181 -0.40 -0.92 5.03
C VAL A 181 0.26 -2.29 4.83
N GLU A 182 -0.51 -3.33 4.50
CA GLU A 182 0.00 -4.67 4.20
C GLU A 182 0.98 -4.67 3.02
N GLY A 183 0.80 -3.77 2.04
CA GLY A 183 1.74 -3.61 0.93
C GLY A 183 2.84 -2.58 1.22
N GLY A 184 2.74 -1.84 2.32
CA GLY A 184 3.47 -0.60 2.56
C GLY A 184 2.85 0.61 1.86
N ILE A 185 2.91 1.77 2.50
CA ILE A 185 2.30 3.02 2.03
C ILE A 185 3.38 4.07 1.81
N VAL A 186 3.42 4.69 0.65
CA VAL A 186 4.36 5.78 0.34
C VAL A 186 3.61 7.09 0.20
N LEU A 187 3.91 8.04 1.07
CA LEU A 187 3.33 9.37 1.06
C LEU A 187 4.29 10.36 0.41
N SER A 188 3.78 11.19 -0.50
CA SER A 188 4.54 12.35 -0.97
C SER A 188 4.75 13.36 0.16
N ARG A 189 5.77 14.22 0.03
CA ARG A 189 6.00 15.33 0.97
C ARG A 189 4.77 16.22 1.13
N GLU A 190 4.08 16.55 0.03
CA GLU A 190 2.85 17.34 0.12
C GLU A 190 1.73 16.59 0.86
N SER A 191 1.61 15.28 0.68
CA SER A 191 0.63 14.48 1.41
C SER A 191 0.89 14.48 2.92
N MET A 192 2.14 14.27 3.35
CA MET A 192 2.51 14.37 4.76
C MET A 192 2.30 15.77 5.33
N LYS A 193 2.59 16.81 4.55
CA LYS A 193 2.36 18.21 4.94
C LYS A 193 0.89 18.51 5.18
N ARG A 194 0.01 18.01 4.31
CA ARG A 194 -1.44 18.18 4.45
C ARG A 194 -1.99 17.37 5.60
N LEU A 195 -1.53 16.12 5.77
CA LEU A 195 -1.86 15.30 6.93
C LEU A 195 -1.47 16.03 8.23
N ASN A 196 -0.23 16.52 8.33
CA ASN A 196 0.24 17.24 9.51
C ASN A 196 -0.65 18.42 9.90
N ARG A 197 -1.05 19.25 8.92
CA ARG A 197 -1.98 20.38 9.14
C ARG A 197 -3.37 19.95 9.62
N LEU A 198 -3.85 18.79 9.19
CA LEU A 198 -5.11 18.23 9.69
C LEU A 198 -4.95 17.68 11.10
N LEU A 199 -3.80 17.09 11.43
CA LEU A 199 -3.53 16.57 12.76
C LEU A 199 -3.49 17.67 13.84
N ASP A 200 -3.18 18.91 13.46
CA ASP A 200 -3.32 20.08 14.35
C ASP A 200 -4.79 20.41 14.68
N ASN A 201 -5.72 20.07 13.79
CA ASN A 201 -7.15 20.28 13.95
C ASN A 201 -7.80 18.96 14.38
N SER A 202 -7.66 18.63 15.67
CA SER A 202 -7.91 17.28 16.23
C SER A 202 -9.25 16.63 15.85
N GLU A 203 -10.31 17.40 15.59
CA GLU A 203 -11.66 16.86 15.39
C GLU A 203 -11.83 15.99 14.13
N THR A 204 -11.16 16.30 13.01
CA THR A 204 -11.43 15.60 11.74
C THR A 204 -10.86 14.18 11.70
N CYS A 205 -9.81 13.93 12.48
CA CYS A 205 -9.05 12.68 12.48
C CYS A 205 -9.08 11.90 13.81
N ALA A 206 -9.73 12.43 14.86
CA ALA A 206 -9.71 11.83 16.20
C ALA A 206 -10.85 10.84 16.50
N ASP A 207 -12.02 10.94 15.86
CA ASP A 207 -13.25 10.32 16.42
C ASP A 207 -13.98 9.30 15.54
N GLN A 208 -13.43 8.90 14.39
CA GLN A 208 -14.13 7.93 13.52
C GLN A 208 -14.00 6.47 14.00
N SER A 209 -13.05 6.17 14.89
CA SER A 209 -12.86 4.83 15.48
C SER A 209 -13.96 4.41 16.45
N VAL A 210 -14.70 5.38 17.02
CA VAL A 210 -15.74 5.13 18.04
C VAL A 210 -17.01 4.52 17.44
N ILE A 211 -17.28 4.77 16.15
CA ILE A 211 -18.51 4.30 15.47
C ILE A 211 -18.22 3.01 14.67
N TRP A 212 -17.02 2.89 14.10
CA TRP A 212 -16.61 1.72 13.32
C TRP A 212 -15.18 1.39 13.73
N LYS A 213 -14.93 0.18 14.25
CA LYS A 213 -13.59 -0.30 14.57
C LYS A 213 -12.78 -0.52 13.27
N LEU A 214 -12.35 0.57 12.65
CA LEU A 214 -11.60 0.60 11.40
C LEU A 214 -10.12 0.29 11.65
N SER A 215 -9.50 -0.43 10.72
CA SER A 215 -8.05 -0.59 10.70
C SER A 215 -7.34 0.76 10.54
N GLU A 216 -6.09 0.85 10.99
CA GLU A 216 -5.36 2.11 11.02
C GLU A 216 -5.08 2.67 9.63
N ASP A 217 -4.92 1.81 8.63
CA ASP A 217 -4.78 2.21 7.22
C ASP A 217 -6.06 2.84 6.65
N LYS A 218 -7.24 2.35 7.05
CA LYS A 218 -8.53 3.00 6.72
C LYS A 218 -8.69 4.33 7.44
N GLN A 219 -8.29 4.43 8.71
CA GLN A 219 -8.31 5.69 9.44
C GLN A 219 -7.39 6.73 8.79
N LEU A 220 -6.18 6.32 8.40
CA LEU A 220 -5.25 7.14 7.63
C LEU A 220 -5.85 7.59 6.30
N ALA A 221 -6.45 6.67 5.54
CA ALA A 221 -7.06 6.99 4.26
C ALA A 221 -8.19 8.02 4.37
N ILE A 222 -9.04 7.92 5.40
CA ILE A 222 -10.09 8.91 5.64
C ILE A 222 -9.48 10.29 5.89
N CYS A 223 -8.46 10.38 6.74
CA CYS A 223 -7.74 11.64 7.00
C CYS A 223 -7.10 12.22 5.73
N LEU A 224 -6.44 11.39 4.93
CA LEU A 224 -5.82 11.80 3.67
C LEU A 224 -6.88 12.32 2.69
N LYS A 225 -8.03 11.64 2.59
CA LYS A 225 -9.17 12.08 1.77
C LYS A 225 -9.67 13.47 2.20
N TYR A 226 -9.82 13.71 3.50
CA TYR A 226 -10.15 15.06 4.01
C TYR A 226 -9.08 16.10 3.71
N ALA A 227 -7.82 15.68 3.62
CA ALA A 227 -6.70 16.54 3.22
C ALA A 227 -6.63 16.81 1.71
N GLY A 228 -7.55 16.24 0.92
CA GLY A 228 -7.49 16.29 -0.53
C GLY A 228 -6.29 15.54 -1.10
N VAL A 229 -5.89 14.46 -0.43
CA VAL A 229 -4.86 13.53 -0.87
C VAL A 229 -5.54 12.28 -1.45
N HIS A 230 -5.08 11.81 -2.60
CA HIS A 230 -5.67 10.67 -3.32
C HIS A 230 -4.73 9.45 -3.36
N ALA A 231 -5.33 8.26 -3.34
CA ALA A 231 -4.64 6.99 -3.45
C ALA A 231 -4.33 6.69 -4.92
N GLU A 232 -3.15 6.13 -5.20
CA GLU A 232 -2.77 5.65 -6.53
C GLU A 232 -2.21 4.22 -6.44
N ASN A 233 -2.70 3.31 -7.29
CA ASN A 233 -2.18 1.94 -7.33
C ASN A 233 -0.88 1.91 -8.13
N ALA A 234 0.09 1.10 -7.70
CA ALA A 234 1.31 0.91 -8.47
C ALA A 234 1.43 -0.52 -8.98
N GLU A 235 1.66 -0.63 -10.28
CA GLU A 235 1.77 -1.88 -11.04
C GLU A 235 2.96 -1.79 -11.98
N ASP A 236 3.53 -2.91 -12.40
CA ASP A 236 4.56 -2.90 -13.43
C ASP A 236 4.01 -2.67 -14.86
N TYR A 237 4.88 -2.71 -15.86
CA TYR A 237 4.49 -2.51 -17.25
C TYR A 237 3.58 -3.62 -17.81
N GLU A 238 3.51 -4.78 -17.13
CA GLU A 238 2.64 -5.91 -17.45
C GLU A 238 1.35 -5.89 -16.63
N GLY A 239 1.16 -4.90 -15.75
CA GLY A 239 0.00 -4.79 -14.86
C GLY A 239 0.10 -5.67 -13.60
N ARG A 240 1.30 -6.15 -13.23
CA ARG A 240 1.49 -6.92 -11.99
C ARG A 240 1.71 -5.99 -10.82
N ASP A 241 1.19 -6.35 -9.65
CA ASP A 241 1.44 -5.61 -8.41
C ASP A 241 2.94 -5.51 -8.12
N VAL A 242 3.39 -4.30 -7.75
CA VAL A 242 4.75 -4.09 -7.24
C VAL A 242 4.78 -3.93 -5.72
N PHE A 243 3.65 -3.65 -5.07
CA PHE A 243 3.53 -3.65 -3.62
C PHE A 243 2.83 -4.91 -3.14
N ASN A 244 3.58 -5.99 -2.89
CA ASN A 244 2.94 -7.26 -2.55
C ASN A 244 2.54 -7.32 -1.08
N THR A 245 1.27 -7.66 -0.83
CA THR A 245 0.66 -7.77 0.50
C THR A 245 0.86 -9.15 1.17
N LYS A 246 1.57 -10.07 0.49
CA LYS A 246 1.74 -11.47 0.91
C LYS A 246 3.20 -11.89 0.95
N PRO A 247 3.52 -12.99 1.66
CA PRO A 247 4.85 -13.58 1.61
C PRO A 247 5.17 -14.10 0.21
N ILE A 248 6.42 -13.90 -0.23
CA ILE A 248 6.89 -14.36 -1.55
C ILE A 248 6.63 -15.86 -1.79
N ALA A 249 6.80 -16.70 -0.78
CA ALA A 249 6.54 -18.14 -0.90
C ALA A 249 5.07 -18.45 -1.24
N GLN A 250 4.13 -17.69 -0.67
CA GLN A 250 2.70 -17.84 -0.96
C GLN A 250 2.39 -17.35 -2.39
N LEU A 251 2.97 -16.24 -2.82
CA LEU A 251 2.80 -15.75 -4.20
C LEU A 251 3.31 -16.75 -5.23
N ILE A 252 4.46 -17.39 -4.94
CA ILE A 252 5.01 -18.45 -5.79
C ILE A 252 4.05 -19.65 -5.84
N GLU A 253 3.51 -20.08 -4.70
CA GLU A 253 2.55 -21.18 -4.65
C GLU A 253 1.26 -20.88 -5.43
N GLU A 254 0.72 -19.67 -5.30
CA GLU A 254 -0.45 -19.20 -6.04
C GLU A 254 -0.17 -19.17 -7.56
N ALA A 255 1.00 -18.67 -7.95
CA ALA A 255 1.42 -18.61 -9.36
C ALA A 255 1.63 -20.01 -9.96
N LEU A 256 2.28 -20.92 -9.23
CA LEU A 256 2.47 -22.31 -9.63
C LEU A 256 1.15 -23.06 -9.77
N SER A 257 0.17 -22.75 -8.92
CA SER A 257 -1.17 -23.34 -9.00
C SER A 257 -1.90 -22.92 -10.28
N ASN A 258 -1.70 -21.67 -10.72
CA ASN A 258 -2.29 -21.15 -11.96
C ASN A 258 -1.51 -21.58 -13.21
N ASN A 259 -0.18 -21.66 -13.11
CA ASN A 259 0.71 -21.95 -14.24
C ASN A 259 1.91 -22.81 -13.81
N PRO A 260 1.75 -24.14 -13.70
CA PRO A 260 2.76 -25.04 -13.11
C PRO A 260 4.11 -25.05 -13.83
N GLN A 261 4.17 -24.57 -15.06
CA GLN A 261 5.40 -24.53 -15.88
C GLN A 261 6.26 -23.27 -15.63
N GLN A 262 5.74 -22.24 -14.97
CA GLN A 262 6.44 -20.98 -14.72
C GLN A 262 7.01 -20.92 -13.29
N VAL A 263 7.92 -21.84 -12.98
CA VAL A 263 8.49 -22.00 -11.63
C VAL A 263 9.33 -20.80 -11.18
N VAL A 264 9.98 -20.11 -12.11
CA VAL A 264 10.91 -19.00 -11.81
C VAL A 264 10.32 -17.64 -12.18
N GLU A 265 9.67 -17.53 -13.34
CA GLU A 265 9.14 -16.25 -13.87
C GLU A 265 7.69 -15.96 -13.46
N GLY A 266 7.00 -16.91 -12.82
CA GLY A 266 5.53 -16.89 -12.75
C GLY A 266 4.90 -15.98 -11.69
N CYS A 267 5.60 -15.64 -10.60
CA CYS A 267 4.90 -15.10 -9.42
C CYS A 267 4.78 -13.59 -9.35
N CYS A 268 5.83 -12.87 -9.69
CA CYS A 268 6.03 -11.55 -9.11
C CYS A 268 6.76 -10.65 -10.10
N SER A 269 6.49 -9.36 -10.02
CA SER A 269 7.21 -8.38 -10.82
C SER A 269 8.71 -8.41 -10.53
N ASP A 270 9.54 -8.33 -11.57
CA ASP A 270 10.99 -8.06 -11.43
C ASP A 270 11.27 -6.70 -10.77
N MET A 271 10.28 -5.81 -10.77
CA MET A 271 10.31 -4.50 -10.13
C MET A 271 9.51 -4.47 -8.83
N ALA A 272 9.25 -5.63 -8.20
CA ALA A 272 8.58 -5.70 -6.92
C ALA A 272 9.31 -4.85 -5.86
N ILE A 273 8.54 -4.04 -5.15
CA ILE A 273 8.99 -3.11 -4.13
C ILE A 273 8.84 -3.73 -2.74
N THR A 274 7.73 -4.41 -2.45
CA THR A 274 7.50 -5.02 -1.13
C THR A 274 7.05 -6.46 -1.20
N PHE A 275 7.32 -7.18 -0.12
CA PHE A 275 6.67 -8.43 0.27
C PHE A 275 6.37 -8.37 1.77
N ASN A 276 5.20 -8.82 2.19
CA ASN A 276 4.79 -8.78 3.59
C ASN A 276 4.75 -10.15 4.26
N GLY A 277 4.69 -10.20 5.59
CA GLY A 277 4.58 -11.46 6.35
C GLY A 277 5.87 -12.29 6.36
N LEU A 278 7.03 -11.65 6.20
CA LEU A 278 8.33 -12.32 6.32
C LEU A 278 8.76 -12.37 7.78
N THR A 279 9.40 -13.47 8.18
CA THR A 279 10.11 -13.56 9.47
C THR A 279 11.50 -12.94 9.35
N PRO A 280 12.18 -12.61 10.47
CA PRO A 280 13.53 -12.05 10.45
C PRO A 280 14.52 -12.87 9.60
N HIS A 281 14.52 -14.19 9.78
CA HIS A 281 15.36 -15.11 8.99
C HIS A 281 15.03 -15.09 7.49
N LYS A 282 13.76 -14.94 7.12
CA LYS A 282 13.38 -14.83 5.70
C LYS A 282 13.88 -13.50 5.11
N MET A 283 13.87 -12.42 5.87
CA MET A 283 14.45 -11.14 5.43
C MET A 283 15.96 -11.26 5.19
N GLU A 284 16.69 -11.95 6.07
CA GLU A 284 18.13 -12.21 5.88
C GLU A 284 18.41 -13.03 4.61
N VAL A 285 17.59 -14.04 4.33
CA VAL A 285 17.69 -14.83 3.09
C VAL A 285 17.43 -13.96 1.86
N MET A 286 16.43 -13.08 1.90
CA MET A 286 16.15 -12.12 0.83
C MET A 286 17.33 -11.15 0.63
N MET A 287 17.91 -10.62 1.71
CA MET A 287 19.10 -9.77 1.66
C MET A 287 20.29 -10.49 1.03
N TYR A 288 20.52 -11.74 1.42
CA TYR A 288 21.58 -12.56 0.84
C TYR A 288 21.36 -12.77 -0.66
N GLY A 289 20.15 -13.16 -1.06
CA GLY A 289 19.80 -13.41 -2.46
C GLY A 289 19.92 -12.16 -3.34
N LEU A 290 19.44 -11.02 -2.87
CA LEU A 290 19.38 -9.78 -3.65
C LEU A 290 20.73 -9.05 -3.70
N TYR A 291 21.41 -8.91 -2.56
CA TYR A 291 22.58 -8.02 -2.44
C TYR A 291 23.93 -8.73 -2.35
N ARG A 292 23.98 -10.03 -2.03
CA ARG A 292 25.26 -10.73 -1.79
C ARG A 292 25.54 -11.89 -2.74
N LEU A 293 24.53 -12.69 -3.05
CA LEU A 293 24.68 -13.87 -3.89
C LEU A 293 24.89 -13.45 -5.34
N ARG A 294 25.98 -13.90 -5.96
CA ARG A 294 26.31 -13.64 -7.36
C ARG A 294 26.78 -14.94 -8.01
N ALA A 295 26.07 -15.39 -9.04
CA ALA A 295 26.54 -16.49 -9.87
C ALA A 295 27.72 -15.99 -10.72
N PHE A 296 28.82 -16.76 -10.76
CA PHE A 296 29.99 -16.38 -11.53
C PHE A 296 29.62 -16.15 -13.01
N GLY A 297 30.05 -15.02 -13.58
CA GLY A 297 29.74 -14.62 -14.95
C GLY A 297 28.41 -13.86 -15.13
N HIS A 298 27.58 -13.74 -14.10
CA HIS A 298 26.38 -12.90 -14.10
C HIS A 298 26.66 -11.58 -13.37
N TYR A 299 26.64 -10.47 -14.11
CA TYR A 299 26.83 -9.13 -13.55
C TYR A 299 25.49 -8.41 -13.49
N PHE A 300 25.05 -8.06 -12.28
CA PHE A 300 24.02 -7.04 -12.12
C PHE A 300 24.70 -5.68 -12.27
N ASN A 301 24.22 -4.90 -13.24
CA ASN A 301 24.68 -3.53 -13.38
C ASN A 301 23.99 -2.76 -12.25
N ASP A 302 24.68 -2.60 -11.11
CA ASP A 302 24.30 -1.71 -10.00
C ASP A 302 24.34 -0.27 -10.54
N THR A 303 23.40 0.04 -11.43
CA THR A 303 23.40 1.27 -12.23
C THR A 303 23.04 2.46 -11.34
N LEU A 304 22.39 2.17 -10.22
CA LEU A 304 22.11 3.08 -9.13
C LEU A 304 22.84 2.57 -7.90
N VAL A 305 23.86 3.33 -7.48
CA VAL A 305 24.49 3.14 -6.18
C VAL A 305 23.57 3.83 -5.17
N PHE A 306 22.49 3.17 -4.77
CA PHE A 306 21.66 3.60 -3.64
C PHE A 306 22.32 3.18 -2.33
N LEU A 307 23.61 3.50 -2.20
CA LEU A 307 24.25 3.36 -0.90
C LEU A 307 23.66 4.43 0.03
N PRO A 308 23.44 4.10 1.31
CA PRO A 308 23.15 5.13 2.30
C PRO A 308 24.21 6.24 2.22
N PRO A 309 23.84 7.51 2.51
CA PRO A 309 24.78 8.63 2.42
C PRO A 309 25.98 8.41 3.34
N VAL A 310 27.21 8.62 2.83
CA VAL A 310 28.44 8.47 3.64
C VAL A 310 28.33 9.22 4.97
N GLY A 311 28.45 8.50 6.08
CA GLY A 311 28.31 8.98 7.46
C GLY A 311 26.87 8.96 8.02
N SER A 312 25.92 8.30 7.36
CA SER A 312 24.58 8.09 7.92
C SER A 312 24.62 7.09 9.09
N GLU A 313 23.62 7.13 9.98
CA GLU A 313 23.45 6.09 11.02
C GLU A 313 23.24 4.68 10.43
N ASN A 314 23.06 4.58 9.10
CA ASN A 314 22.80 3.36 8.34
C ASN A 314 24.06 2.84 7.59
N ASP A 315 25.22 3.49 7.74
CA ASP A 315 26.52 3.09 7.17
C ASP A 315 27.23 1.99 7.98
#